data_AF-A0AA46AEV7-F1
#
_entry.id   AF-A0AA46AEV7-F1
#
_cell.length_a   1.000
_cell.length_b   1.000
_cell.length_c   1.000
_cell.angle_alpha   90.00
_cell.angle_beta   90.00
_cell.angle_gamma   90.00
#
_symmetry.space_group_name_H-M   'P 1'
#
loop_
_entity.id
_entity.type
_entity.pdbx_description
1 polymer ?
#
loop_
_entity_poly.entity_id
_entity_poly.type
_entity_poly.pdbx_seq_one_letter_code
_entity_poly.pdbx_strand_id
1 'polypeptide(L)'
;MLPQESRLTVQWDAEMIQLVAAKPLTCLSSAVVGGGVQHAVRIINRHVDKQYDALDPTKEINEWLAARGIPREGTVVLLTAADLTLGSEQTVEAPTFGLRTWVTAGIGNAARAGQKGPTFREPSFGMPGTINILLLIEGAVAPAALVGGVITATEAKAAALADLGVTDSKGLVATGTTTDAVVIAATGNIQDGVIHPYAGTLSPLGQAIARTVYAGVTEAVENERRRKR
;
A
#
# COMPACT_ATOMS: atom_id res chain seq x y z
N MET A 1 8.65 -25.60 3.49
CA MET A 1 9.74 -25.32 2.51
C MET A 1 9.06 -25.07 1.17
N LEU A 2 9.19 -23.87 0.62
CA LEU A 2 8.40 -23.39 -0.52
C LEU A 2 8.73 -24.19 -1.81
N PRO A 3 7.72 -24.59 -2.62
CA PRO A 3 7.94 -25.11 -3.96
C PRO A 3 8.64 -24.07 -4.85
N GLN A 4 9.54 -24.54 -5.71
CA GLN A 4 10.47 -23.73 -6.51
C GLN A 4 9.81 -22.86 -7.61
N GLU A 5 8.50 -23.02 -7.87
CA GLU A 5 7.79 -22.47 -9.05
C GLU A 5 6.97 -21.19 -8.77
N SER A 6 6.95 -20.70 -7.53
CA SER A 6 6.21 -19.49 -7.10
C SER A 6 7.15 -18.39 -6.57
N ARG A 7 8.24 -18.10 -7.28
CA ARG A 7 9.20 -17.08 -6.85
C ARG A 7 8.63 -15.66 -7.00
N LEU A 8 8.16 -15.10 -5.90
CA LEU A 8 8.07 -13.66 -5.72
C LEU A 8 9.47 -13.12 -5.40
N THR A 9 9.96 -12.17 -6.20
CA THR A 9 11.16 -11.41 -5.87
C THR A 9 10.77 -10.10 -5.22
N VAL A 10 11.35 -9.80 -4.07
CA VAL A 10 11.16 -8.53 -3.36
C VAL A 10 12.48 -7.78 -3.36
N GLN A 11 12.46 -6.55 -3.87
CA GLN A 11 13.53 -5.58 -3.73
C GLN A 11 13.02 -4.48 -2.81
N TRP A 12 13.78 -4.15 -1.77
CA TRP A 12 13.48 -3.06 -0.86
C TRP A 12 14.77 -2.31 -0.54
N ASP A 13 14.82 -1.08 -1.02
CA ASP A 13 15.91 -0.13 -0.78
C ASP A 13 15.34 1.29 -0.61
N ALA A 14 16.23 2.29 -0.63
CA ALA A 14 15.84 3.70 -0.49
C ALA A 14 15.12 4.26 -1.72
N GLU A 15 15.24 3.65 -2.90
CA GLU A 15 14.59 4.10 -4.13
C GLU A 15 13.19 3.51 -4.32
N MET A 16 13.01 2.23 -3.96
CA MET A 16 11.71 1.56 -4.14
C MET A 16 11.52 0.33 -3.25
N ILE A 17 10.24 0.02 -3.02
CA ILE A 17 9.80 -1.35 -2.71
C ILE A 17 9.21 -1.92 -4.00
N GLN A 18 9.82 -2.97 -4.53
CA GLN A 18 9.38 -3.63 -5.76
C GLN A 18 9.09 -5.11 -5.51
N LEU A 19 7.90 -5.53 -5.95
CA LEU A 19 7.48 -6.91 -6.01
C LEU A 19 7.46 -7.37 -7.47
N VAL A 20 8.11 -8.49 -7.79
CA VAL A 20 8.07 -9.12 -9.11
C VAL A 20 7.61 -10.57 -8.96
N ALA A 21 6.44 -10.88 -9.50
CA ALA A 21 5.88 -12.22 -9.50
C ALA A 21 6.18 -12.95 -10.81
N ALA A 22 6.42 -14.26 -10.72
CA ALA A 22 6.63 -15.12 -11.88
C ALA A 22 5.37 -15.29 -12.75
N LYS A 23 4.19 -15.10 -12.17
CA LYS A 23 2.87 -15.17 -12.83
C LYS A 23 2.08 -13.90 -12.53
N PRO A 24 1.18 -13.46 -13.43
CA PRO A 24 0.33 -12.30 -13.16
C PRO A 24 -0.51 -12.48 -11.91
N LEU A 25 -0.50 -11.49 -11.03
CA LEU A 25 -1.34 -11.35 -9.85
C LEU A 25 -2.63 -10.64 -10.24
N THR A 26 -3.75 -11.00 -9.61
CA THR A 26 -4.97 -10.17 -9.66
C THR A 26 -4.81 -9.04 -8.66
N CYS A 27 -4.80 -7.79 -9.15
CA CYS A 27 -4.56 -6.61 -8.33
C CYS A 27 -5.79 -5.69 -8.32
N LEU A 28 -6.12 -5.14 -7.16
CA LEU A 28 -6.95 -3.96 -6.99
C LEU A 28 -6.11 -2.85 -6.38
N SER A 29 -6.06 -1.67 -7.01
CA SER A 29 -5.15 -0.60 -6.59
C SER A 29 -5.71 0.81 -6.76
N SER A 30 -5.27 1.73 -5.90
CA SER A 30 -5.43 3.18 -6.06
C SER A 30 -4.18 3.87 -6.64
N ALA A 31 -3.26 3.12 -7.25
CA ALA A 31 -2.01 3.62 -7.80
C ALA A 31 -2.21 4.61 -8.96
N VAL A 32 -1.23 5.50 -9.14
CA VAL A 32 -1.18 6.46 -10.25
C VAL A 32 -1.12 5.73 -11.59
N VAL A 33 -0.24 4.72 -11.65
CA VAL A 33 -0.08 3.84 -12.81
C VAL A 33 -0.56 2.45 -12.43
N GLY A 34 -1.47 1.90 -13.23
CA GLY A 34 -2.14 0.65 -12.88
C GLY A 34 -3.09 0.83 -11.69
N GLY A 35 -4.00 1.80 -11.75
CA GLY A 35 -5.13 1.89 -10.84
C GLY A 35 -6.28 0.96 -11.26
N GLY A 36 -7.21 0.71 -10.34
CA GLY A 36 -8.36 -0.17 -10.56
C GLY A 36 -8.01 -1.66 -10.48
N VAL A 37 -8.83 -2.49 -11.13
CA VAL A 37 -8.62 -3.94 -11.22
C VAL A 37 -7.76 -4.25 -12.44
N GLN A 38 -6.68 -5.01 -12.26
CA GLN A 38 -5.84 -5.46 -13.37
C GLN A 38 -5.09 -6.76 -13.05
N HIS A 39 -4.42 -7.31 -14.05
CA HIS A 39 -3.41 -8.34 -13.87
C HIS A 39 -2.01 -7.74 -13.96
N ALA A 40 -1.18 -7.93 -12.94
CA ALA A 40 0.16 -7.36 -12.88
C ALA A 40 1.19 -8.38 -12.40
N VAL A 41 2.36 -8.38 -13.04
CA VAL A 41 3.54 -9.14 -12.59
C VAL A 41 4.46 -8.28 -11.73
N ARG A 42 4.30 -6.95 -11.76
CA ARG A 42 5.15 -6.02 -11.03
C ARG A 42 4.34 -4.98 -10.26
N ILE A 43 4.72 -4.75 -9.02
CA ILE A 43 4.16 -3.69 -8.15
C ILE A 43 5.34 -2.91 -7.60
N ILE A 44 5.32 -1.59 -7.75
CA ILE A 44 6.41 -0.69 -7.33
C ILE A 44 5.82 0.40 -6.44
N ASN A 45 6.34 0.54 -5.23
CA ASN A 45 6.19 1.75 -4.42
C ASN A 45 7.47 2.58 -4.59
N ARG A 46 7.43 3.57 -5.48
CA ARG A 46 8.60 4.37 -5.87
C ARG A 46 8.76 5.58 -4.96
N HIS A 47 9.97 5.80 -4.47
CA HIS A 47 10.31 7.03 -3.77
C HIS A 47 10.38 8.22 -4.74
N VAL A 48 9.87 9.37 -4.30
CA VAL A 48 10.01 10.67 -4.97
C VAL A 48 10.40 11.73 -3.96
N ASP A 49 11.13 12.75 -4.41
CA ASP A 49 11.55 13.85 -3.56
C ASP A 49 10.36 14.61 -2.97
N LYS A 50 10.60 15.29 -1.85
CA LYS A 50 9.57 16.14 -1.20
C LYS A 50 9.16 17.36 -2.03
N GLN A 51 9.86 17.63 -3.12
CA GLN A 51 9.52 18.68 -4.07
C GLN A 51 8.90 18.13 -5.35
N TYR A 52 8.53 16.85 -5.37
CA TYR A 52 7.88 16.23 -6.52
C TYR A 52 6.57 16.95 -6.88
N ASP A 53 6.54 17.56 -8.05
CA ASP A 53 5.48 18.43 -8.54
C ASP A 53 5.12 18.16 -10.01
N ALA A 54 5.38 16.93 -10.49
CA ALA A 54 5.15 16.55 -11.87
C ALA A 54 3.71 16.90 -12.30
N LEU A 55 3.59 17.74 -13.34
CA LEU A 55 2.30 18.18 -13.89
C LEU A 55 1.48 17.01 -14.45
N ASP A 56 2.17 16.02 -15.01
CA ASP A 56 1.61 14.75 -15.44
C ASP A 56 2.40 13.60 -14.82
N PRO A 57 2.03 13.16 -13.60
CA PRO A 57 2.69 12.06 -12.91
C PRO A 57 2.64 10.75 -13.69
N THR A 58 1.60 10.55 -14.52
CA THR A 58 1.47 9.31 -15.30
C THR A 58 2.50 9.26 -16.40
N LYS A 59 2.66 10.37 -17.14
CA LYS A 59 3.69 10.50 -18.17
C LYS A 59 5.09 10.35 -17.59
N GLU A 60 5.38 11.03 -16.47
CA GLU A 60 6.69 10.97 -15.80
C GLU A 60 7.03 9.53 -15.38
N ILE A 61 6.07 8.81 -14.77
CA ILE A 61 6.29 7.40 -14.40
C ILE A 61 6.54 6.53 -15.64
N ASN A 62 5.81 6.74 -16.73
CA ASN A 62 6.01 5.96 -17.96
C ASN A 62 7.42 6.17 -18.55
N GLU A 63 7.92 7.41 -18.52
CA GLU A 63 9.29 7.74 -18.94
C GLU A 63 10.33 7.10 -18.00
N TRP A 64 10.09 7.15 -16.69
CA TRP A 64 10.94 6.50 -15.67
C TRP A 64 11.01 4.98 -15.84
N LEU A 65 9.87 4.34 -16.15
CA LEU A 65 9.79 2.90 -16.45
C LEU A 65 10.55 2.56 -17.74
N ALA A 66 10.33 3.33 -18.81
CA ALA A 66 10.98 3.12 -20.10
C ALA A 66 12.51 3.24 -19.99
N ALA A 67 13.02 4.24 -19.25
CA ALA A 67 14.45 4.43 -19.01
C ALA A 67 15.12 3.25 -18.28
N ARG A 68 14.34 2.44 -17.54
CA ARG A 68 14.79 1.24 -16.82
C ARG A 68 14.49 -0.07 -17.56
N GLY A 69 13.95 0.01 -18.77
CA GLY A 69 13.52 -1.17 -19.54
C GLY A 69 12.38 -1.94 -18.88
N ILE A 70 11.60 -1.29 -18.02
CA ILE A 70 10.46 -1.90 -17.32
C ILE A 70 9.20 -1.73 -18.18
N PRO A 71 8.53 -2.82 -18.61
CA PRO A 71 7.29 -2.72 -19.37
C PRO A 71 6.19 -2.04 -18.55
N ARG A 72 5.47 -1.10 -19.18
CA ARG A 72 4.29 -0.47 -18.58
C ARG A 72 3.14 -1.45 -18.40
N GLU A 73 2.97 -2.37 -19.35
CA GLU A 73 1.98 -3.44 -19.25
C GLU A 73 2.31 -4.38 -18.09
N GLY A 74 1.31 -4.73 -17.29
CA GLY A 74 1.49 -5.59 -16.12
C GLY A 74 2.29 -4.97 -14.96
N THR A 75 2.44 -3.64 -14.93
CA THR A 75 3.12 -2.91 -13.84
C THR A 75 2.17 -1.93 -13.14
N VAL A 76 2.15 -2.00 -11.81
CA VAL A 76 1.48 -1.07 -10.89
C VAL A 76 2.53 -0.18 -10.23
N VAL A 77 2.34 1.14 -10.20
CA VAL A 77 3.28 2.07 -9.56
C VAL A 77 2.56 3.06 -8.65
N LEU A 78 2.87 2.98 -7.35
CA LEU A 78 2.56 4.01 -6.36
C LEU A 78 3.77 4.95 -6.22
N LEU A 79 3.51 6.17 -5.77
CA LEU A 79 4.54 7.15 -5.41
C LEU A 79 4.52 7.39 -3.90
N THR A 80 5.69 7.64 -3.32
CA THR A 80 5.81 8.03 -1.92
C THR A 80 6.96 8.99 -1.69
N ALA A 81 6.70 10.08 -0.96
CA ALA A 81 7.75 10.93 -0.40
C ALA A 81 8.23 10.44 0.99
N ALA A 82 7.65 9.35 1.50
CA ALA A 82 8.11 8.72 2.72
C ALA A 82 9.47 8.05 2.49
N ASP A 83 10.27 8.01 3.55
CA ASP A 83 11.55 7.32 3.55
C ASP A 83 11.29 5.82 3.64
N LEU A 84 11.60 5.12 2.54
CA LEU A 84 11.34 3.70 2.39
C LEU A 84 12.11 2.84 3.40
N THR A 85 13.25 3.33 3.91
CA THR A 85 14.04 2.60 4.91
C THR A 85 13.36 2.52 6.27
N LEU A 86 12.34 3.34 6.50
CA LEU A 86 11.53 3.36 7.73
C LEU A 86 10.21 2.60 7.58
N GLY A 87 9.96 1.98 6.42
CA GLY A 87 8.79 1.14 6.21
C GLY A 87 8.77 -0.08 7.12
N SER A 88 7.69 -0.84 7.06
CA SER A 88 7.51 -2.07 7.82
C SER A 88 7.04 -3.20 6.90
N GLU A 89 7.34 -4.43 7.31
CA GLU A 89 6.84 -5.65 6.68
C GLU A 89 6.19 -6.54 7.74
N GLN A 90 4.96 -6.98 7.48
CA GLN A 90 4.24 -7.93 8.33
C GLN A 90 3.90 -9.17 7.51
N THR A 91 3.96 -10.35 8.15
CA THR A 91 3.60 -11.62 7.50
C THR A 91 2.63 -12.40 8.39
N VAL A 92 1.65 -13.05 7.77
CA VAL A 92 0.73 -13.99 8.40
C VAL A 92 0.59 -15.21 7.51
N GLU A 93 0.76 -16.40 8.10
CA GLU A 93 0.44 -17.67 7.46
C GLU A 93 -0.87 -18.21 8.08
N ALA A 94 -1.80 -18.59 7.22
CA ALA A 94 -3.04 -19.27 7.58
C ALA A 94 -3.20 -20.53 6.72
N PRO A 95 -4.02 -21.52 7.13
CA PRO A 95 -4.18 -22.76 6.35
C PRO A 95 -4.60 -22.54 4.89
N THR A 96 -5.37 -21.48 4.62
CA THR A 96 -6.01 -21.22 3.33
C THR A 96 -5.44 -20.01 2.59
N PHE A 97 -4.44 -19.32 3.16
CA PHE A 97 -3.75 -18.20 2.52
C PHE A 97 -2.46 -17.81 3.28
N GLY A 98 -1.46 -17.34 2.53
CA GLY A 98 -0.39 -16.50 3.06
C GLY A 98 -0.71 -15.02 2.85
N LEU A 99 -0.25 -14.14 3.76
CA LEU A 99 -0.40 -12.69 3.63
C LEU A 99 0.92 -12.00 3.98
N ARG A 100 1.41 -11.17 3.07
CA ARG A 100 2.52 -10.23 3.32
C ARG A 100 2.05 -8.80 3.11
N THR A 101 2.43 -7.92 4.01
CA THR A 101 1.99 -6.52 4.05
C THR A 101 3.20 -5.63 4.18
N TRP A 102 3.40 -4.71 3.22
CA TRP A 102 4.39 -3.64 3.33
C TRP A 102 3.69 -2.32 3.54
N VAL A 103 4.18 -1.53 4.51
CA VAL A 103 3.65 -0.19 4.78
C VAL A 103 4.79 0.82 4.79
N THR A 104 4.59 1.94 4.12
CA THR A 104 5.48 3.11 4.22
C THR A 104 4.65 4.28 4.71
N ALA A 105 5.14 5.03 5.69
CA ALA A 105 4.39 6.13 6.29
C ALA A 105 5.20 7.42 6.31
N GLY A 106 4.57 8.50 5.82
CA GLY A 106 4.97 9.88 6.06
C GLY A 106 3.76 10.67 6.56
N ILE A 107 3.77 11.14 7.80
CA ILE A 107 2.61 11.80 8.43
C ILE A 107 2.67 13.34 8.36
N GLY A 108 3.55 13.91 7.53
CA GLY A 108 3.75 15.37 7.42
C GLY A 108 2.51 16.15 6.93
N ASN A 109 1.63 15.47 6.21
CA ASN A 109 0.35 15.96 5.67
C ASN A 109 -0.83 15.09 6.18
N ALA A 110 -0.76 14.64 7.44
CA ALA A 110 -1.86 13.91 8.06
C ALA A 110 -3.19 14.67 7.90
N ALA A 111 -4.24 13.92 7.56
CA ALA A 111 -5.53 14.47 7.19
C ALA A 111 -6.67 13.66 7.82
N ARG A 112 -7.76 14.36 8.15
CA ARG A 112 -9.01 13.75 8.61
C ARG A 112 -10.06 13.76 7.51
N ALA A 113 -10.51 12.57 7.11
CA ALA A 113 -11.61 12.43 6.17
C ALA A 113 -12.90 13.09 6.69
N GLY A 114 -13.68 13.67 5.77
CA GLY A 114 -14.93 14.38 6.09
C GLY A 114 -14.74 15.81 6.61
N GLN A 115 -13.51 16.33 6.68
CA GLN A 115 -13.22 17.73 7.00
C GLN A 115 -12.93 18.55 5.75
N LYS A 116 -13.18 19.87 5.80
CA LYS A 116 -12.69 20.79 4.78
C LYS A 116 -11.16 20.84 4.85
N GLY A 117 -10.50 20.28 3.84
CA GLY A 117 -9.04 20.31 3.67
C GLY A 117 -8.63 21.20 2.49
N PRO A 118 -7.33 21.42 2.30
CA PRO A 118 -6.82 22.09 1.11
C PRO A 118 -7.20 21.29 -0.13
N THR A 119 -7.59 21.99 -1.18
CA THR A 119 -7.80 21.38 -2.50
C THR A 119 -6.48 21.29 -3.27
N PHE A 120 -6.36 20.41 -4.27
CA PHE A 120 -5.17 20.29 -5.15
C PHE A 120 -4.72 21.61 -5.80
N ARG A 121 -5.51 22.69 -5.70
CA ARG A 121 -5.25 24.01 -6.30
C ARG A 121 -4.72 25.04 -5.29
N GLU A 122 -4.53 24.67 -4.04
CA GLU A 122 -4.06 25.60 -3.00
C GLU A 122 -2.54 25.49 -2.79
N PRO A 123 -1.78 26.61 -2.86
CA PRO A 123 -0.31 26.61 -2.81
C PRO A 123 0.29 26.28 -1.44
N SER A 124 -0.52 26.15 -0.38
CA SER A 124 -0.10 25.76 0.96
C SER A 124 -0.23 24.25 1.19
N PHE A 125 0.31 23.44 0.26
CA PHE A 125 0.45 22.01 0.49
C PHE A 125 1.49 21.82 1.61
N GLY A 126 1.10 21.16 2.71
CA GLY A 126 2.04 20.79 3.76
C GLY A 126 3.18 19.91 3.22
N MET A 127 4.18 19.61 4.05
CA MET A 127 5.25 18.69 3.65
C MET A 127 4.64 17.38 3.12
N PRO A 128 4.98 16.95 1.90
CA PRO A 128 4.40 15.74 1.34
C PRO A 128 4.75 14.54 2.22
N GLY A 129 3.72 13.75 2.45
CA GLY A 129 3.76 12.48 3.16
C GLY A 129 2.68 11.58 2.56
N THR A 130 2.84 10.28 2.70
CA THR A 130 1.80 9.35 2.29
C THR A 130 1.89 8.09 3.12
N ILE A 131 0.75 7.45 3.35
CA ILE A 131 0.71 6.08 3.84
C ILE A 131 0.35 5.19 2.66
N ASN A 132 1.33 4.41 2.20
CA ASN A 132 1.13 3.42 1.15
C ASN A 132 1.11 2.02 1.77
N ILE A 133 0.13 1.21 1.39
CA ILE A 133 -0.10 -0.14 1.88
C ILE A 133 -0.07 -1.11 0.70
N LEU A 134 0.85 -2.06 0.69
CA LEU A 134 0.94 -3.13 -0.31
C LEU A 134 0.63 -4.45 0.38
N LEU A 135 -0.44 -5.12 -0.05
CA LEU A 135 -0.90 -6.40 0.46
C LEU A 135 -0.73 -7.46 -0.64
N LEU A 136 0.03 -8.52 -0.36
CA LEU A 136 0.12 -9.70 -1.20
C LEU A 136 -0.54 -10.89 -0.50
N ILE A 137 -1.58 -11.41 -1.14
CA ILE A 137 -2.33 -12.58 -0.69
C ILE A 137 -1.92 -13.78 -1.54
N GLU A 138 -1.24 -14.73 -0.91
CA GLU A 138 -0.97 -16.04 -1.48
C GLU A 138 -2.23 -16.91 -1.29
N GLY A 139 -3.25 -16.65 -2.11
CA GLY A 139 -4.51 -17.39 -2.11
C GLY A 139 -5.45 -16.93 -3.22
N ALA A 140 -6.59 -17.62 -3.35
CA ALA A 140 -7.66 -17.25 -4.25
C ALA A 140 -8.67 -16.33 -3.54
N VAL A 141 -8.96 -15.18 -4.14
CA VAL A 141 -9.80 -14.13 -3.53
C VAL A 141 -10.84 -13.68 -4.54
N ALA A 142 -12.10 -13.60 -4.13
CA ALA A 142 -13.17 -13.10 -4.98
C ALA A 142 -12.99 -11.58 -5.25
N PRO A 143 -13.40 -11.06 -6.42
CA PRO A 143 -13.28 -9.63 -6.72
C PRO A 143 -13.93 -8.72 -5.68
N ALA A 144 -15.10 -9.10 -5.15
CA ALA A 144 -15.78 -8.36 -4.08
C ALA A 144 -14.99 -8.37 -2.76
N ALA A 145 -14.26 -9.46 -2.47
CA ALA A 145 -13.40 -9.53 -1.30
C ALA A 145 -12.18 -8.60 -1.43
N LEU A 146 -11.63 -8.37 -2.63
CA LEU A 146 -10.58 -7.37 -2.81
C LEU A 146 -11.07 -5.97 -2.42
N VAL A 147 -12.29 -5.59 -2.83
CA VAL A 147 -12.91 -4.32 -2.44
C VAL A 147 -13.13 -4.25 -0.92
N GLY A 148 -13.64 -5.34 -0.32
CA GLY A 148 -13.77 -5.45 1.13
C GLY A 148 -12.44 -5.30 1.87
N GLY A 149 -11.36 -5.85 1.30
CA GLY A 149 -10.01 -5.74 1.85
C GLY A 149 -9.51 -4.30 1.87
N VAL A 150 -9.84 -3.49 0.85
CA VAL A 150 -9.51 -2.05 0.84
C VAL A 150 -10.21 -1.31 1.97
N ILE A 151 -11.49 -1.62 2.23
CA ILE A 151 -12.24 -1.05 3.37
C ILE A 151 -11.55 -1.41 4.68
N THR A 152 -11.28 -2.70 4.90
CA THR A 152 -10.65 -3.18 6.13
C THR A 152 -9.23 -2.63 6.33
N ALA A 153 -8.41 -2.53 5.28
CA ALA A 153 -7.11 -1.88 5.36
C ALA A 153 -7.23 -0.39 5.73
N THR A 154 -8.23 0.31 5.18
CA THR A 154 -8.49 1.73 5.48
C THR A 154 -8.91 1.93 6.93
N GLU A 155 -9.81 1.09 7.45
CA GLU A 155 -10.24 1.11 8.86
C GLU A 155 -9.08 0.82 9.81
N ALA A 156 -8.27 -0.20 9.51
CA ALA A 156 -7.10 -0.57 10.32
C ALA A 156 -6.05 0.54 10.38
N LYS A 157 -5.75 1.18 9.24
CA LYS A 157 -4.87 2.36 9.19
C LYS A 157 -5.41 3.50 10.04
N ALA A 158 -6.71 3.83 9.91
CA ALA A 158 -7.31 4.90 10.69
C ALA A 158 -7.27 4.61 12.20
N ALA A 159 -7.52 3.36 12.61
CA ALA A 159 -7.40 2.92 13.99
C ALA A 159 -5.96 3.07 14.53
N ALA A 160 -4.95 2.63 13.76
CA ALA A 160 -3.54 2.79 14.15
C ALA A 160 -3.16 4.27 14.32
N LEU A 161 -3.57 5.15 13.40
CA LEU A 161 -3.31 6.59 13.52
C LEU A 161 -3.99 7.21 14.75
N ALA A 162 -5.20 6.78 15.07
CA ALA A 162 -5.92 7.22 16.26
C ALA A 162 -5.21 6.81 17.55
N ASP A 163 -4.82 5.54 17.67
CA ASP A 163 -4.12 5.02 18.84
C ASP A 163 -2.73 5.65 19.01
N LEU A 164 -2.07 5.98 17.89
CA LEU A 164 -0.80 6.72 17.88
C LEU A 164 -0.95 8.22 18.18
N GLY A 165 -2.18 8.75 18.29
CA GLY A 165 -2.45 10.17 18.49
C GLY A 165 -1.97 11.05 17.34
N VAL A 166 -2.00 10.56 16.09
CA VAL A 166 -1.66 11.36 14.91
C VAL A 166 -2.82 12.32 14.62
N THR A 167 -2.51 13.62 14.53
CA THR A 167 -3.49 14.67 14.25
C THR A 167 -3.18 15.40 12.96
N ASP A 168 -4.22 15.96 12.33
CA ASP A 168 -4.05 16.91 11.25
C ASP A 168 -3.60 18.29 11.77
N SER A 169 -3.39 19.23 10.84
CA SER A 169 -3.00 20.62 11.17
C SER A 169 -4.00 21.39 12.05
N LYS A 170 -5.22 20.87 12.25
CA LYS A 170 -6.28 21.45 13.08
C LYS A 170 -6.40 20.76 14.43
N GLY A 171 -5.52 19.79 14.73
CA GLY A 171 -5.55 19.02 15.97
C GLY A 171 -6.62 17.93 16.00
N LEU A 172 -7.26 17.61 14.87
CA LEU A 172 -8.23 16.52 14.80
C LEU A 172 -7.52 15.21 14.52
N VAL A 173 -7.98 14.12 15.12
CA VAL A 173 -7.44 12.76 14.87
C VAL A 173 -7.49 12.46 13.37
N ALA A 174 -6.34 12.13 12.79
CA ALA A 174 -6.18 11.83 11.39
C ALA A 174 -6.71 10.43 11.07
N THR A 175 -7.26 10.27 9.87
CA THR A 175 -7.70 8.97 9.34
C THR A 175 -6.79 8.46 8.23
N GLY A 176 -5.79 9.26 7.85
CA GLY A 176 -4.90 9.02 6.74
C GLY A 176 -4.02 10.24 6.44
N THR A 177 -3.51 10.30 5.22
CA THR A 177 -2.88 11.49 4.62
C THR A 177 -3.71 11.99 3.44
N THR A 178 -3.29 13.08 2.80
CA THR A 178 -3.98 13.61 1.61
C THR A 178 -3.87 12.71 0.38
N THR A 179 -2.94 11.73 0.36
CA THR A 179 -2.60 10.96 -0.85
C THR A 179 -2.38 9.47 -0.58
N ASP A 180 -3.01 8.92 0.47
CA ASP A 180 -2.85 7.50 0.81
C ASP A 180 -3.11 6.59 -0.40
N ALA A 181 -2.31 5.53 -0.51
CA ALA A 181 -2.48 4.55 -1.57
C ALA A 181 -2.50 3.11 -1.06
N VAL A 182 -3.25 2.25 -1.74
CA VAL A 182 -3.36 0.82 -1.41
C VAL A 182 -3.25 -0.04 -2.66
N VAL A 183 -2.58 -1.17 -2.52
CA VAL A 183 -2.59 -2.28 -3.49
C VAL A 183 -2.94 -3.54 -2.74
N ILE A 184 -3.93 -4.28 -3.24
CA ILE A 184 -4.17 -5.68 -2.84
C ILE A 184 -3.94 -6.54 -4.06
N ALA A 185 -2.96 -7.42 -3.98
CA ALA A 185 -2.59 -8.36 -5.03
C ALA A 185 -2.82 -9.78 -4.53
N ALA A 186 -3.43 -10.63 -5.36
CA ALA A 186 -3.69 -12.02 -5.04
C ALA A 186 -3.09 -12.94 -6.11
N THR A 187 -2.46 -14.04 -5.68
CA THR A 187 -1.89 -15.03 -6.60
C THR A 187 -2.96 -15.83 -7.35
N GLY A 188 -4.19 -15.91 -6.81
CA GLY A 188 -5.27 -16.69 -7.40
C GLY A 188 -5.16 -18.21 -7.15
N ASN A 189 -4.11 -18.67 -6.46
CA ASN A 189 -3.91 -20.08 -6.16
C ASN A 189 -4.91 -20.54 -5.10
N ILE A 190 -5.72 -21.55 -5.44
CA ILE A 190 -6.66 -22.15 -4.48
C ILE A 190 -5.86 -23.04 -3.52
N GLN A 191 -5.92 -22.72 -2.23
CA GLN A 191 -5.33 -23.51 -1.15
C GLN A 191 -6.46 -24.14 -0.34
N ASP A 192 -6.34 -25.43 -0.04
CA ASP A 192 -7.36 -26.21 0.67
C ASP A 192 -8.79 -26.06 0.11
N GLY A 193 -8.90 -25.88 -1.21
CA GLY A 193 -10.21 -25.72 -1.89
C GLY A 193 -10.91 -24.39 -1.63
N VAL A 194 -10.25 -23.42 -0.99
CA VAL A 194 -10.88 -22.15 -0.59
C VAL A 194 -10.65 -21.04 -1.60
N ILE A 195 -11.75 -20.36 -1.96
CA ILE A 195 -11.75 -19.04 -2.58
C ILE A 195 -12.38 -18.10 -1.57
N HIS A 196 -11.61 -17.13 -1.06
CA HIS A 196 -12.08 -16.21 -0.02
C HIS A 196 -13.14 -15.25 -0.58
N PRO A 197 -14.42 -15.38 -0.17
CA PRO A 197 -15.51 -14.57 -0.71
C PRO A 197 -15.64 -13.21 -0.02
N TYR A 198 -14.99 -13.06 1.14
CA TYR A 198 -15.01 -11.86 1.96
C TYR A 198 -13.63 -11.55 2.51
N ALA A 199 -13.35 -10.27 2.70
CA ALA A 199 -12.15 -9.77 3.40
C ALA A 199 -12.50 -8.66 4.41
N GLY A 200 -13.74 -8.66 4.92
CA GLY A 200 -14.17 -7.80 6.02
C GLY A 200 -13.70 -8.32 7.38
N THR A 201 -13.79 -7.49 8.42
CA THR A 201 -13.25 -7.75 9.78
C THR A 201 -13.79 -9.00 10.48
N LEU A 202 -14.91 -9.58 10.03
CA LEU A 202 -15.40 -10.88 10.53
C LEU A 202 -14.67 -12.08 9.90
N SER A 203 -14.22 -11.95 8.65
CA SER A 203 -13.61 -13.05 7.88
C SER A 203 -12.17 -13.31 8.30
N PRO A 204 -11.65 -14.55 8.20
CA PRO A 204 -10.25 -14.85 8.52
C PRO A 204 -9.25 -14.00 7.74
N LEU A 205 -9.47 -13.85 6.42
CA LEU A 205 -8.64 -12.99 5.56
C LEU A 205 -8.71 -11.53 5.99
N GLY A 206 -9.90 -11.00 6.24
CA GLY A 206 -10.07 -9.61 6.67
C GLY A 206 -9.46 -9.33 8.04
N GLN A 207 -9.56 -10.26 9.00
CA GLN A 207 -8.88 -10.12 10.29
C GLN A 207 -7.35 -10.10 10.13
N ALA A 208 -6.80 -10.91 9.24
CA ALA A 208 -5.36 -10.90 8.94
C ALA A 208 -4.93 -9.59 8.29
N ILE A 209 -5.70 -9.08 7.32
CA ILE A 209 -5.46 -7.75 6.71
C ILE A 209 -5.52 -6.67 7.79
N ALA A 210 -6.56 -6.65 8.62
CA ALA A 210 -6.71 -5.64 9.67
C ALA A 210 -5.52 -5.62 10.63
N ARG A 211 -5.11 -6.80 11.15
CA ARG A 211 -3.99 -6.90 12.09
C ARG A 211 -2.66 -6.48 11.45
N THR A 212 -2.36 -6.96 10.25
CA THR A 212 -1.08 -6.67 9.59
C THR A 212 -0.99 -5.22 9.14
N VAL A 213 -2.08 -4.62 8.67
CA VAL A 213 -2.10 -3.19 8.33
C VAL A 213 -1.97 -2.32 9.57
N TYR A 214 -2.71 -2.64 10.64
CA TYR A 214 -2.60 -1.91 11.91
C TYR A 214 -1.16 -1.95 12.44
N ALA A 215 -0.57 -3.15 12.55
CA ALA A 215 0.80 -3.32 13.03
C ALA A 215 1.81 -2.61 12.11
N GLY A 216 1.65 -2.74 10.79
CA GLY A 216 2.55 -2.12 9.82
C GLY A 216 2.51 -0.60 9.86
N VAL A 217 1.32 0.00 9.96
CA VAL A 217 1.17 1.46 10.11
C VAL A 217 1.78 1.94 11.43
N THR A 218 1.50 1.23 12.53
CA THR A 218 2.08 1.55 13.85
C THR A 218 3.60 1.58 13.79
N GLU A 219 4.22 0.52 13.29
CA GLU A 219 5.69 0.41 13.20
C GLU A 219 6.29 1.49 12.29
N ALA A 220 5.73 1.71 11.09
CA ALA A 220 6.26 2.68 10.15
C ALA A 220 6.17 4.13 10.69
N VAL A 221 5.07 4.47 11.37
CA VAL A 221 4.91 5.79 12.00
C VAL A 221 5.87 5.98 13.18
N GLU A 222 6.07 4.94 14.00
CA GLU A 222 7.05 4.99 15.09
C GLU A 222 8.48 5.15 14.58
N ASN A 223 8.85 4.45 13.52
CA ASN A 223 10.15 4.62 12.84
C ASN A 223 10.33 6.07 12.37
N GLU A 224 9.31 6.67 11.74
CA GLU A 224 9.33 8.07 11.31
C GLU A 224 9.52 9.04 12.48
N ARG A 225 8.84 8.80 13.61
CA ARG A 225 8.95 9.60 14.83
C ARG A 225 10.32 9.49 15.47
N ARG A 226 10.90 8.28 15.53
CA ARG A 226 12.25 8.05 16.09
C ARG A 226 13.33 8.80 15.31
N ARG A 227 13.25 8.85 13.98
CA ARG A 227 14.22 9.59 13.14
C ARG A 227 14.21 11.11 13.40
N LYS A 228 13.07 11.69 13.79
CA LYS A 228 12.93 13.14 14.04
C LYS A 228 13.37 13.56 15.45
N ARG A 229 13.66 12.61 16.34
CA ARG A 229 14.18 12.85 17.69
C ARG A 229 15.70 12.86 17.68
#